data_AF-A0A419I4I6-F1
#
_entry.id   AF-A0A419I4I6-F1
#
_cell.length_a   1.000
_cell.length_b   1.000
_cell.length_c   1.000
_cell.angle_alpha   90.00
_cell.angle_beta   90.00
_cell.angle_gamma   90.00
#
_symmetry.space_group_name_H-M   'P 1'
#
loop_
_entity.id
_entity.type
_entity.pdbx_description
1 polymer ?
#
loop_
_entity_poly.entity_id
_entity_poly.type
_entity_poly.pdbx_seq_one_letter_code
_entity_poly.pdbx_strand_id
1 'polypeptide(L)'
;MSERLLDVLVLPTEPYLVIPAIALIAGAAWYLRRREDVILAVAAPVLAVALNTWVLKPIFGRWKDGGLAYPSGHTVSLAAVLVVLMLLARPKVLTAIAAILLLGCATIGLVGLGYHYLTDVAGGVCFATAVVTGLRAVLIPRRVPAPSTG
;
A
#
# COMPACT_ATOMS: atom_id res chain seq x y z
N MET A 1 2.75 12.42 23.74
CA MET A 1 3.19 11.09 23.27
C MET A 1 4.71 11.08 23.34
N SER A 2 5.37 10.06 23.88
CA SER A 2 6.84 10.00 23.83
C SER A 2 7.30 9.74 22.39
N GLU A 3 8.44 10.31 21.97
CA GLU A 3 8.99 10.09 20.62
C GLU A 3 9.15 8.61 20.29
N ARG A 4 9.65 7.82 21.26
CA ARG A 4 9.76 6.35 21.13
C ARG A 4 8.44 5.67 20.78
N LEU A 5 7.32 6.16 21.33
CA LEU A 5 6.01 5.58 21.01
C LEU A 5 5.60 5.91 19.57
N LEU A 6 5.92 7.10 19.09
CA LEU A 6 5.65 7.48 17.70
C LEU A 6 6.52 6.68 16.72
N ASP A 7 7.78 6.44 17.03
CA ASP A 7 8.66 5.59 16.23
C ASP A 7 8.08 4.17 16.08
N VAL A 8 7.57 3.61 17.18
CA VAL A 8 6.89 2.30 17.18
C VAL A 8 5.67 2.30 16.26
N LEU A 9 4.93 3.40 16.20
CA LEU A 9 3.76 3.53 15.33
C LEU A 9 4.12 3.64 13.83
N VAL A 10 5.34 4.09 13.51
CA VAL A 10 5.86 4.17 12.13
C VAL A 10 6.43 2.83 11.65
N LEU A 11 6.86 1.94 12.57
CA LEU A 11 7.45 0.63 12.24
C LEU A 11 6.74 -0.13 11.10
N PRO A 12 5.41 -0.23 11.04
CA PRO A 12 4.73 -0.99 9.96
C PRO A 12 5.04 -0.48 8.56
N THR A 13 5.43 0.79 8.42
CA THR A 13 5.79 1.40 7.12
C THR A 13 7.22 1.12 6.68
N GLU A 14 8.03 0.58 7.59
CA GLU A 14 9.47 0.41 7.36
C GLU A 14 9.76 -0.67 6.30
N PRO A 15 10.73 -0.44 5.41
CA PRO A 15 11.04 -1.38 4.33
C PRO A 15 11.33 -2.80 4.81
N TYR A 16 11.96 -2.95 5.98
CA TYR A 16 12.30 -4.26 6.55
C TYR A 16 11.09 -5.05 7.06
N LEU A 17 9.91 -4.43 7.25
CA LEU A 17 8.65 -5.14 7.49
C LEU A 17 7.82 -5.31 6.20
N VAL A 18 7.83 -4.29 5.34
CA VAL A 18 7.09 -4.30 4.08
C VAL A 18 7.62 -5.38 3.12
N ILE A 19 8.95 -5.53 2.99
CA ILE A 19 9.56 -6.51 2.07
C ILE A 19 9.24 -7.95 2.47
N PRO A 20 9.40 -8.39 3.74
CA PRO A 20 8.97 -9.70 4.17
C PRO A 20 7.47 -9.92 4.01
N ALA A 21 6.62 -8.91 4.25
CA ALA A 21 5.18 -9.03 4.02
C ALA A 21 4.87 -9.32 2.55
N ILE A 22 5.51 -8.62 1.60
CA ILE A 22 5.41 -8.90 0.17
C ILE A 22 5.83 -10.35 -0.12
N ALA A 23 6.98 -10.79 0.40
CA ALA A 23 7.50 -12.14 0.19
C ALA A 23 6.55 -13.22 0.74
N LEU A 24 5.94 -13.00 1.90
CA LEU A 24 4.98 -13.91 2.51
C LEU A 24 3.69 -14.01 1.68
N ILE A 25 3.14 -12.87 1.24
CA ILE A 25 1.93 -12.85 0.41
C ILE A 25 2.20 -13.54 -0.94
N ALA A 26 3.33 -13.23 -1.58
CA ALA A 26 3.74 -13.86 -2.83
C ALA A 26 3.99 -15.36 -2.66
N GLY A 27 4.66 -15.77 -1.58
CA GLY A 27 4.91 -17.18 -1.26
C GLY A 27 3.62 -17.96 -1.01
N ALA A 28 2.66 -17.37 -0.29
CA ALA A 28 1.35 -17.97 -0.08
C ALA A 28 0.57 -18.11 -1.41
N ALA A 29 0.56 -17.07 -2.25
CA ALA A 29 -0.06 -17.12 -3.57
C ALA A 29 0.60 -18.18 -4.49
N TRP A 30 1.93 -18.29 -4.42
CA TRP A 30 2.71 -19.29 -5.15
C TRP A 30 2.35 -20.71 -4.71
N TYR A 31 2.29 -20.95 -3.40
CA TYR A 31 1.89 -22.23 -2.82
C TYR A 31 0.48 -22.64 -3.26
N LEU A 32 -0.44 -21.67 -3.33
CA LEU A 32 -1.81 -21.86 -3.83
C LEU A 32 -1.92 -21.91 -5.37
N ARG A 33 -0.79 -21.88 -6.09
CA ARG A 33 -0.68 -21.92 -7.56
C ARG A 33 -1.41 -20.78 -8.29
N ARG A 34 -1.56 -19.62 -7.63
CA ARG A 34 -2.24 -18.45 -8.20
C ARG A 34 -1.22 -17.47 -8.78
N ARG A 35 -0.79 -17.73 -10.03
CA ARG A 35 0.28 -16.96 -10.68
C ARG A 35 -0.04 -15.46 -10.79
N GLU A 36 -1.27 -15.11 -11.13
CA GLU A 36 -1.72 -13.71 -11.21
C GLU A 36 -1.61 -13.00 -9.85
N ASP A 37 -1.94 -13.70 -8.76
CA ASP A 37 -1.85 -13.19 -7.39
C ASP A 37 -0.39 -12.96 -6.96
N VAL A 38 0.54 -13.82 -7.39
CA VAL A 38 1.99 -13.63 -7.17
C VAL A 38 2.48 -12.36 -7.88
N ILE A 39 2.10 -12.20 -9.15
CA ILE A 39 2.46 -11.01 -9.93
C ILE A 39 1.88 -9.77 -9.26
N LEU A 40 0.61 -9.79 -8.86
CA LEU A 40 -0.03 -8.67 -8.18
C LEU A 40 0.68 -8.32 -6.86
N ALA A 41 1.07 -9.33 -6.07
CA ALA A 41 1.71 -9.14 -4.78
C ALA A 41 3.07 -8.44 -4.85
N VAL A 42 3.84 -8.69 -5.92
CA VAL A 42 5.17 -8.11 -6.12
C VAL A 42 5.10 -6.84 -6.96
N ALA A 43 4.43 -6.90 -8.10
CA ALA A 43 4.44 -5.80 -9.06
C ALA A 43 3.66 -4.57 -8.55
N ALA A 44 2.56 -4.76 -7.81
CA ALA A 44 1.75 -3.62 -7.39
C ALA A 44 2.48 -2.68 -6.40
N PRO A 45 3.12 -3.18 -5.31
CA PRO A 45 3.91 -2.32 -4.42
C PRO A 45 5.11 -1.68 -5.11
N VAL A 46 5.81 -2.43 -5.98
CA VAL A 46 6.96 -1.90 -6.73
C VAL A 46 6.53 -0.76 -7.67
N LEU A 47 5.47 -0.95 -8.44
CA LEU A 47 4.94 0.08 -9.33
C LEU A 47 4.44 1.30 -8.56
N ALA A 48 3.73 1.10 -7.45
CA ALA A 48 3.24 2.20 -6.62
C ALA A 48 4.41 3.05 -6.08
N VAL A 49 5.45 2.42 -5.53
CA VAL A 49 6.63 3.12 -5.02
C VAL A 49 7.41 3.80 -6.16
N ALA A 50 7.58 3.14 -7.31
CA ALA A 50 8.29 3.70 -8.45
C ALA A 50 7.56 4.93 -9.00
N LEU A 51 6.26 4.83 -9.29
CA LEU A 51 5.48 5.96 -9.79
C LEU A 51 5.42 7.11 -8.76
N ASN A 52 5.31 6.79 -7.47
CA ASN A 52 5.37 7.80 -6.43
C ASN A 52 6.70 8.57 -6.46
N THR A 53 7.81 7.83 -6.53
CA THR A 53 9.16 8.39 -6.43
C THR A 53 9.58 9.16 -7.68
N TRP A 54 9.29 8.63 -8.86
CA TRP A 54 9.80 9.14 -10.13
C TRP A 54 8.81 10.05 -10.87
N VAL A 55 7.53 10.00 -10.53
CA VAL A 55 6.49 10.78 -11.22
C VAL A 55 5.84 11.77 -10.26
N LEU A 56 5.21 11.29 -9.19
CA LEU A 56 4.43 12.18 -8.32
C LEU A 56 5.31 13.16 -7.55
N LYS A 57 6.38 12.68 -6.90
CA LYS A 57 7.28 13.54 -6.13
C LYS A 57 7.86 14.70 -6.96
N PRO A 58 8.41 14.48 -8.17
CA PRO A 58 8.87 15.57 -9.02
C PRO A 58 7.75 16.52 -9.46
N ILE A 59 6.56 16.00 -9.80
CA ILE A 59 5.42 16.82 -10.26
C ILE A 59 4.94 17.76 -9.16
N PHE A 60 4.79 17.27 -7.93
CA PHE A 60 4.29 18.09 -6.84
C PHE A 60 5.34 19.01 -6.26
N GLY A 61 6.63 18.67 -6.34
CA GLY A 61 7.73 19.55 -5.93
C GLY A 61 7.65 20.02 -4.48
N ARG A 62 6.89 19.35 -3.60
CA ARG A 62 6.66 19.79 -2.23
C ARG A 62 7.83 19.36 -1.35
N TRP A 63 8.66 20.33 -0.97
CA TRP A 63 9.84 20.10 -0.13
C TRP A 63 9.51 20.23 1.36
N LYS A 64 10.10 19.36 2.16
CA LYS A 64 10.12 19.42 3.63
C LYS A 64 11.40 18.76 4.13
N ASP A 65 12.11 19.44 5.04
CA ASP A 65 13.37 18.96 5.66
C ASP A 65 14.41 18.40 4.67
N GLY A 66 14.58 19.07 3.52
CA GLY A 66 15.58 18.70 2.52
C GLY A 66 15.19 17.55 1.57
N GLY A 67 13.94 17.08 1.60
CA GLY A 67 13.43 16.05 0.69
C GLY A 67 12.04 16.35 0.12
N LEU A 68 11.68 15.64 -0.97
CA LEU A 68 10.33 15.68 -1.54
C LEU A 68 9.37 14.89 -0.64
N ALA A 69 8.47 15.64 0.00
CA ALA A 69 7.62 15.21 1.09
C ALA A 69 6.28 14.63 0.63
N TYR A 70 5.79 15.05 -0.55
CA TYR A 70 4.51 14.61 -1.07
C TYR A 70 4.64 13.79 -2.36
N PRO A 71 4.00 12.61 -2.46
CA PRO A 71 3.33 11.85 -1.38
C PRO A 71 4.33 11.07 -0.50
N SER A 72 3.88 10.64 0.70
CA SER A 72 4.72 9.85 1.61
C SER A 72 5.02 8.45 1.05
N GLY A 73 6.30 8.15 0.82
CA GLY A 73 6.74 6.84 0.34
C GLY A 73 6.41 5.70 1.32
N HIS A 74 6.57 5.96 2.62
CA HIS A 74 6.23 5.06 3.73
C HIS A 74 4.75 4.70 3.72
N THR A 75 3.87 5.68 3.48
CA THR A 75 2.44 5.42 3.35
C THR A 75 2.11 4.65 2.07
N VAL A 76 2.71 5.02 0.93
CA VAL A 76 2.42 4.38 -0.36
C VAL A 76 2.80 2.88 -0.35
N SER A 77 3.96 2.53 0.20
CA SER A 77 4.42 1.15 0.27
C SER A 77 3.52 0.29 1.17
N LEU A 78 3.23 0.77 2.39
CA LEU A 78 2.34 0.09 3.33
C LEU A 78 0.93 -0.07 2.75
N ALA A 79 0.35 1.01 2.25
CA ALA A 79 -0.99 0.99 1.68
C ALA A 79 -1.09 0.01 0.50
N ALA A 80 -0.09 -0.03 -0.38
CA ALA A 80 -0.09 -0.95 -1.51
C ALA A 80 -0.12 -2.41 -1.05
N VAL A 81 0.70 -2.79 -0.06
CA VAL A 81 0.74 -4.15 0.50
C VAL A 81 -0.58 -4.50 1.19
N LEU A 82 -1.17 -3.56 1.95
CA LEU A 82 -2.45 -3.78 2.64
C LEU A 82 -3.61 -3.96 1.65
N VAL A 83 -3.64 -3.19 0.56
CA VAL A 83 -4.66 -3.36 -0.49
C VAL A 83 -4.49 -4.70 -1.20
N VAL A 84 -3.26 -5.10 -1.52
CA VAL A 84 -2.98 -6.45 -2.05
C VAL A 84 -3.49 -7.52 -1.08
N LEU A 85 -3.13 -7.43 0.21
CA LEU A 85 -3.56 -8.39 1.22
C LEU A 85 -5.10 -8.44 1.31
N MET A 86 -5.75 -7.29 1.32
CA MET A 86 -7.21 -7.18 1.34
C MET A 86 -7.85 -7.77 0.08
N LEU A 87 -7.19 -7.75 -1.08
CA LEU A 87 -7.68 -8.37 -2.31
C LEU A 87 -7.50 -9.90 -2.29
N LEU A 88 -6.40 -10.40 -1.76
CA LEU A 88 -6.02 -11.81 -1.85
C LEU A 88 -6.48 -12.67 -0.66
N ALA A 89 -6.37 -12.15 0.57
CA ALA A 89 -6.63 -12.92 1.78
C ALA A 89 -8.12 -12.96 2.18
N ARG A 90 -8.45 -13.94 3.03
CA ARG A 90 -9.77 -14.12 3.66
C ARG A 90 -9.54 -14.47 5.15
N PRO A 91 -10.44 -14.05 6.07
CA PRO A 91 -11.68 -13.31 5.85
C PRO A 91 -11.45 -11.79 5.63
N LYS A 92 -12.27 -11.18 4.77
CA LYS A 92 -12.11 -9.76 4.35
C LYS A 92 -12.24 -8.75 5.50
N VAL A 93 -13.07 -9.06 6.49
CA VAL A 93 -13.30 -8.18 7.64
C VAL A 93 -12.02 -8.04 8.46
N LEU A 94 -11.34 -9.15 8.77
CA LEU A 94 -10.09 -9.10 9.55
C LEU A 94 -8.98 -8.37 8.79
N THR A 95 -8.86 -8.58 7.48
CA THR A 95 -7.87 -7.86 6.67
C THR A 95 -8.17 -6.36 6.61
N ALA A 96 -9.45 -5.96 6.58
CA ALA A 96 -9.84 -4.56 6.58
C ALA A 96 -9.55 -3.90 7.94
N ILE A 97 -9.87 -4.58 9.05
CA ILE A 97 -9.56 -4.09 10.41
C ILE A 97 -8.05 -3.91 10.57
N ALA A 98 -7.25 -4.91 10.18
CA ALA A 98 -5.80 -4.81 10.25
C ALA A 98 -5.26 -3.65 9.40
N ALA A 99 -5.78 -3.46 8.19
CA ALA A 99 -5.37 -2.35 7.32
C ALA A 99 -5.69 -0.99 7.93
N ILE A 100 -6.90 -0.82 8.49
CA ILE A 100 -7.32 0.41 9.16
C ILE A 100 -6.42 0.70 10.37
N LEU A 101 -6.14 -0.30 11.20
CA LEU A 101 -5.29 -0.13 12.38
C LEU A 101 -3.85 0.25 11.99
N LEU A 102 -3.25 -0.47 11.04
CA LEU A 102 -1.86 -0.23 10.63
C LEU A 102 -1.70 1.14 9.95
N LEU A 103 -2.66 1.54 9.08
CA LEU A 103 -2.67 2.88 8.49
C LEU A 103 -2.93 3.96 9.55
N GLY A 104 -3.81 3.70 10.52
CA GLY A 104 -4.05 4.61 11.64
C GLY A 104 -2.80 4.85 12.47
N CYS A 105 -2.10 3.78 12.87
CA CYS A 105 -0.82 3.87 13.57
C CYS A 105 0.21 4.65 12.75
N ALA A 106 0.42 4.30 11.49
CA ALA A 106 1.35 5.00 10.61
C ALA A 106 1.00 6.50 10.48
N THR A 107 -0.28 6.83 10.36
CA THR A 107 -0.74 8.23 10.30
C THR A 107 -0.37 8.99 11.57
N ILE A 108 -0.67 8.41 12.73
CA ILE A 108 -0.39 9.03 14.04
C ILE A 108 1.13 9.21 14.22
N GLY A 109 1.93 8.20 13.88
CA GLY A 109 3.39 8.25 13.97
C GLY A 109 4.00 9.31 13.05
N LEU A 110 3.66 9.28 11.75
CA LEU A 110 4.24 10.18 10.75
C LEU A 110 3.82 11.64 10.94
N VAL A 111 2.57 11.89 11.35
CA VAL A 111 2.10 13.25 11.65
C VAL A 111 2.62 13.71 13.01
N GLY A 112 2.65 12.83 14.01
CA GLY A 112 3.11 13.14 15.36
C GLY A 112 4.60 13.45 15.45
N LEU A 113 5.44 12.79 14.64
CA LEU A 113 6.87 13.10 14.50
C LEU A 113 7.12 14.34 13.62
N GLY A 114 6.07 14.91 13.03
CA GLY A 114 6.20 16.05 12.14
C GLY A 114 6.80 15.70 10.77
N TYR A 115 6.97 14.43 10.41
CA TYR A 115 7.51 14.03 9.10
C TYR A 115 6.56 14.37 7.95
N HIS A 116 5.26 14.11 8.10
CA HIS A 116 4.28 14.31 7.02
C HIS A 116 3.03 15.04 7.47
N TYR A 117 2.35 15.71 6.54
CA TYR A 117 1.00 16.21 6.76
C TYR A 117 -0.02 15.09 6.55
N LEU A 118 -1.19 15.22 7.17
CA LEU A 118 -2.30 14.26 7.00
C LEU A 118 -2.70 14.09 5.52
N THR A 119 -2.61 15.17 4.74
CA THR A 119 -2.85 15.17 3.29
C THR A 119 -1.88 14.29 2.52
N ASP A 120 -0.64 14.18 2.99
CA ASP A 120 0.42 13.40 2.35
C ASP A 120 0.14 11.91 2.51
N VAL A 121 -0.38 11.55 3.68
CA VAL A 121 -0.85 10.20 3.99
C VAL A 121 -2.10 9.86 3.17
N ALA A 122 -3.12 10.73 3.18
CA ALA A 122 -4.34 10.52 2.43
C ALA A 122 -4.08 10.37 0.92
N GLY A 123 -3.25 11.24 0.35
CA GLY A 123 -2.82 11.16 -1.05
C GLY A 123 -2.10 9.84 -1.36
N GLY A 124 -1.19 9.41 -0.47
CA GLY A 124 -0.48 8.14 -0.60
C GLY A 124 -1.41 6.92 -0.58
N VAL A 125 -2.39 6.88 0.33
CA VAL A 125 -3.39 5.79 0.41
C VAL A 125 -4.25 5.73 -0.84
N CYS A 126 -4.80 6.88 -1.28
CA CYS A 126 -5.61 6.96 -2.50
C CYS A 126 -4.83 6.51 -3.73
N PHE A 127 -3.59 6.99 -3.87
CA PHE A 127 -2.72 6.65 -4.98
C PHE A 127 -2.37 5.15 -5.01
N ALA A 128 -1.92 4.59 -3.89
CA ALA A 128 -1.59 3.18 -3.79
C ALA A 128 -2.80 2.30 -4.12
N THR A 129 -3.98 2.66 -3.61
CA THR A 129 -5.23 1.94 -3.91
C THR A 129 -5.55 1.95 -5.40
N ALA A 130 -5.42 3.10 -6.07
CA ALA A 130 -5.65 3.23 -7.51
C ALA A 130 -4.68 2.36 -8.33
N VAL A 131 -3.39 2.39 -8.01
CA VAL A 131 -2.37 1.58 -8.71
C VAL A 131 -2.64 0.09 -8.54
N VAL A 132 -2.88 -0.38 -7.32
CA VAL A 132 -3.08 -1.82 -7.05
C VAL A 132 -4.36 -2.33 -7.71
N THR A 133 -5.47 -1.59 -7.57
CA THR A 133 -6.75 -1.99 -8.17
C THR A 133 -6.74 -1.89 -9.69
N GLY A 134 -6.08 -0.89 -10.26
CA GLY A 134 -5.85 -0.75 -11.69
C GLY A 134 -5.02 -1.91 -12.25
N LEU A 135 -3.90 -2.24 -11.61
CA LEU A 135 -3.07 -3.38 -12.02
C LEU A 135 -3.84 -4.70 -11.93
N ARG A 136 -4.62 -4.89 -10.86
CA ARG A 136 -5.50 -6.06 -10.74
C ARG A 136 -6.51 -6.14 -11.88
N ALA A 137 -7.10 -5.03 -12.29
CA ALA A 137 -8.07 -5.00 -13.39
C ALA A 137 -7.43 -5.39 -14.74
N VAL A 138 -6.17 -5.00 -14.96
CA VAL A 138 -5.40 -5.36 -16.16
C VAL A 138 -5.00 -6.83 -16.14
N LEU A 139 -4.50 -7.33 -15.00
CA LEU A 139 -4.05 -8.73 -14.87
C LEU A 139 -5.21 -9.73 -14.84
N ILE A 140 -6.33 -9.34 -14.24
CA ILE A 140 -7.50 -10.21 -14.02
C ILE A 140 -8.75 -9.48 -14.51
N PRO A 141 -8.97 -9.41 -15.83
CA PRO A 141 -10.16 -8.77 -16.38
C PRO A 141 -11.42 -9.44 -15.86
N ARG A 142 -12.42 -8.65 -15.45
CA ARG A 142 -13.74 -9.20 -15.12
C ARG A 142 -14.29 -9.89 -16.36
N ARG A 143 -14.68 -11.16 -16.24
CA ARG A 143 -15.46 -11.82 -17.29
C ARG A 143 -16.78 -11.06 -17.43
N VAL A 144 -17.10 -10.66 -18.67
CA VAL A 144 -18.40 -10.04 -18.98
C VAL A 144 -19.49 -11.03 -18.55
N PRO A 145 -20.51 -10.60 -17.78
CA PRO A 145 -21.63 -11.46 -17.44
C PRO A 145 -22.23 -12.04 -18.73
N ALA A 146 -22.30 -13.36 -18.84
CA ALA A 146 -23.02 -13.98 -19.95
C ALA A 146 -24.51 -13.59 -19.84
N PRO A 147 -25.19 -13.25 -20.94
CA PRO A 147 -26.64 -13.04 -20.92
C PRO A 147 -27.32 -14.27 -20.32
N SER A 148 -28.22 -14.07 -19.35
CA SER A 148 -29.04 -15.19 -18.84
C SER A 148 -29.92 -15.69 -19.98
N THR A 149 -29.95 -16.99 -20.23
CA THR A 149 -30.71 -17.62 -21.32
C THR A 149 -32.23 -17.68 -21.09
N GLY A 150 -32.77 -16.91 -20.14
CA GLY A 150 -34.14 -17.06 -19.66
C GLY A 150 -34.26 -18.14 -18.60
#